data_AF-A0A933PU83-F1
#
_entry.id   AF-A0A933PU83-F1
#
_cell.length_a   1.000
_cell.length_b   1.000
_cell.length_c   1.000
_cell.angle_alpha   90.00
_cell.angle_beta   90.00
_cell.angle_gamma   90.00
#
_symmetry.space_group_name_H-M   'P 1'
#
loop_
_entity.id
_entity.type
_entity.pdbx_description
1 polymer ?
#
loop_
_entity_poly.entity_id
_entity_poly.type
_entity_poly.pdbx_seq_one_letter_code
_entity_poly.pdbx_strand_id
1 'polypeptide(L)' 'MAKGKSQYCTWFCGDCKRANDISYYDKRRNDEVVKEVSKFCPQCRKHTVHKRKDTKKGN' A
#
# COMPACT_ATOMS: atom_id res chain seq x y z
N MET A 1 -6.88 10.03 -23.86
CA MET A 1 -6.33 8.81 -23.22
C MET A 1 -6.60 8.87 -21.72
N ALA A 2 -7.62 8.16 -21.23
CA ALA A 2 -7.91 8.11 -19.79
C ALA A 2 -6.70 7.48 -19.08
N LYS A 3 -5.93 8.29 -18.33
CA LYS A 3 -4.81 7.82 -17.51
C LYS A 3 -5.34 6.73 -16.59
N GLY A 4 -5.04 5.46 -16.90
CA GLY A 4 -5.47 4.30 -16.12
C GLY A 4 -5.22 4.55 -14.64
N LYS A 5 -6.24 4.31 -13.81
CA LYS A 5 -6.13 4.48 -12.35
C LYS A 5 -4.99 3.57 -11.87
N SER A 6 -4.02 4.13 -11.14
CA SER A 6 -2.80 3.44 -10.71
C SER A 6 -3.10 2.08 -10.09
N GLN A 7 -2.40 1.03 -10.54
CA GLN A 7 -2.54 -0.34 -10.04
C GLN A 7 -1.49 -0.70 -8.98
N TYR A 8 -0.66 0.26 -8.57
CA TYR A 8 0.38 0.04 -7.57
C TYR A 8 0.04 0.80 -6.29
N CYS A 9 0.35 0.20 -5.15
CA CYS A 9 0.28 0.82 -3.84
C CYS A 9 1.56 0.60 -3.07
N THR A 10 1.84 1.52 -2.17
CA THR A 10 2.93 1.43 -1.21
C THR A 10 2.33 1.32 0.18
N TRP A 11 2.85 0.41 0.99
CA TRP A 11 2.42 0.19 2.37
C TRP A 11 3.28 1.02 3.32
N PHE A 12 2.62 1.90 4.07
CA PHE A 12 3.24 2.76 5.06
C PHE A 12 2.93 2.26 6.47
N CYS A 13 3.96 2.01 7.27
CA CYS A 13 3.78 1.67 8.68
C CYS A 13 3.14 2.83 9.45
N GLY A 14 2.13 2.56 10.28
CA GLY A 14 1.48 3.59 11.11
C GLY A 14 2.41 4.24 12.14
N ASP A 15 3.31 3.46 12.74
CA ASP A 15 4.22 3.92 13.79
C ASP A 15 5.44 4.68 13.24
N CYS A 16 6.19 4.08 12.33
CA CYS A 16 7.44 4.66 11.82
C CYS A 16 7.28 5.46 10.52
N LYS A 17 6.07 5.50 9.94
CA LYS A 17 5.74 6.21 8.69
C LYS A 17 6.63 5.88 7.49
N ARG A 18 7.41 4.79 7.55
CA ARG A 18 8.23 4.31 6.44
C ARG A 18 7.41 3.49 5.46
N ALA A 19 7.77 3.65 4.18
CA ALA A 19 7.34 2.77 3.11
C ALA A 19 8.07 1.43 3.24
N ASN A 20 7.32 0.33 3.35
CA ASN A 20 7.88 -0.99 3.59
C ASN A 20 7.83 -1.88 2.33
N ASP A 21 6.73 -1.80 1.56
CA ASP A 21 6.53 -2.63 0.37
C ASP A 21 5.72 -1.90 -0.69
N ILE A 22 6.02 -2.17 -1.97
CA ILE A 22 5.19 -1.79 -3.11
C ILE A 22 4.44 -3.05 -3.58
N SER A 23 3.12 -2.99 -3.64
CA SER A 23 2.28 -4.09 -4.11
C SER A 23 1.44 -3.66 -5.31
N TYR A 24 1.18 -4.62 -6.20
CA TYR A 24 0.22 -4.47 -7.27
C TYR A 24 -1.15 -4.92 -6.79
N TYR A 25 -2.21 -4.21 -7.18
CA TYR A 25 -3.58 -4.62 -6.93
C TYR A 25 -4.47 -4.24 -8.11
N ASP A 26 -5.45 -5.09 -8.41
CA ASP A 26 -6.41 -4.85 -9.48
C ASP A 26 -7.66 -4.16 -8.94
N LYS A 27 -7.90 -2.92 -9.38
CA LYS A 27 -9.06 -2.10 -8.97
C LYS A 27 -10.39 -2.62 -9.49
N ARG A 28 -10.40 -3.44 -10.54
CA ARG A 28 -11.65 -3.94 -11.16
C ARG A 28 -12.23 -5.16 -10.46
N ARG A 29 -11.39 -5.90 -9.72
CA ARG A 29 -11.82 -7.11 -9.00
C ARG A 29 -12.04 -6.89 -7.52
N ASN A 30 -11.55 -5.78 -6.97
CA ASN A 30 -11.54 -5.54 -5.54
C ASN A 30 -12.25 -4.22 -5.25
N ASP A 31 -13.59 -4.23 -5.24
CA ASP A 31 -14.42 -3.09 -4.85
C ASP A 31 -14.13 -2.65 -3.40
N GLU A 32 -13.75 -3.60 -2.54
CA GLU A 32 -13.27 -3.35 -1.17
C GLU A 32 -11.75 -3.36 -1.14
N VAL A 33 -11.18 -2.30 -1.68
CA VAL A 33 -9.75 -2.05 -1.66
C VAL A 33 -9.27 -1.93 -0.21
N VAL A 34 -8.82 -3.03 0.39
CA VAL A 34 -8.31 -3.10 1.77
C VAL A 34 -7.25 -2.02 1.99
N LYS A 35 -7.58 -1.04 2.83
CA LYS A 35 -6.76 0.16 3.09
C LYS A 35 -5.71 -0.08 4.19
N GLU A 36 -5.92 -1.10 5.01
CA GLU A 36 -5.18 -1.34 6.24
C GLU A 36 -4.86 -2.83 6.38
N VAL A 37 -3.59 -3.17 6.54
CA VAL A 37 -3.14 -4.57 6.74
C VAL A 37 -2.15 -4.61 7.89
N SER A 38 -2.35 -5.52 8.83
CA SER A 38 -1.37 -5.80 9.88
C SER A 38 -0.20 -6.58 9.30
N LYS A 39 0.97 -5.93 9.17
CA LYS A 39 2.22 -6.55 8.72
C LYS A 39 3.34 -6.30 9.71
N PHE A 40 4.34 -7.18 9.68
CA PHE A 40 5.54 -7.00 10.49
C PHE A 40 6.34 -5.81 9.97
N CYS A 41 6.60 -4.83 10.83
CA CYS A 41 7.50 -3.74 10.51
C CYS A 41 8.92 -4.07 11.00
N PRO A 42 9.93 -4.21 10.13
CA PRO A 42 11.30 -4.51 10.53
C PRO A 42 11.96 -3.41 11.35
N GLN A 43 11.48 -2.16 11.24
CA GLN A 43 12.00 -1.03 12.03
C GLN A 43 11.44 -1.01 13.45
N CYS A 44 10.13 -1.24 13.59
CA CYS A 44 9.48 -1.29 14.91
C CYS A 44 9.63 -2.65 15.60
N ARG A 45 10.04 -3.69 14.85
CA ARG A 45 10.14 -5.10 15.28
C ARG A 45 8.85 -5.64 15.91
N LYS A 46 7.71 -5.13 15.48
CA LYS A 46 6.36 -5.54 15.91
C LYS A 46 5.41 -5.54 14.71
N HIS A 47 4.32 -6.30 14.83
CA HIS A 47 3.22 -6.24 13.87
C HIS A 47 2.46 -4.92 14.05
N THR A 48 2.40 -4.12 13.00
CA THR A 48 1.73 -2.82 13.00
C THR A 48 0.76 -2.73 11.84
N VAL A 49 -0.26 -1.88 11.99
CA VAL A 49 -1.19 -1.56 10.92
C VAL A 49 -0.45 -0.74 9.86
N HIS A 50 -0.30 -1.31 8.68
CA HIS A 50 0.23 -0.63 7.52
C HIS A 50 -0.91 -0.05 6.71
N LYS A 51 -0.83 1.25 6.45
CA LYS A 51 -1.79 1.99 5.63
C LYS A 51 -1.32 2.02 4.20
N ARG A 52 -2.23 1.73 3.30
CA ARG A 52 -1.97 1.76 1.87
C ARG A 52 -2.00 3.18 1.33
N LYS A 53 -1.01 3.56 0.52
CA LYS A 53 -1.04 4.75 -0.34
C LYS A 53 -0.90 4.34 -1.79
N ASP A 54 -1.85 4.75 -2.61
CA ASP A 54 -1.82 4.50 -4.05
C ASP A 54 -0.71 5.32 -4.70
N THR A 55 0.17 4.64 -5.43
CA THR A 55 1.30 5.28 -6.11
C THR A 55 1.14 5.00 -7.61
N LYS A 56 1.24 6.03 -8.46
CA LYS A 56 1.32 5.79 -9.91
C LYS A 56 2.72 5.23 -10.16
N LYS A 57 2.86 4.03 -10.71
CA LYS A 57 4.15 3.63 -11.31
C LYS A 57 4.31 4.49 -12.56
N GLY A 58 5.08 5.55 -12.44
CA GLY A 58 5.24 6.56 -13.47
C GLY A 58 6.23 7.62 -13.01
N ASN A 59 7.51 7.23 -13.12
CA ASN A 59 8.74 8.03 -13.12
C ASN A 59 8.95 9.00 -11.96
#